data_AF-A0A382T1T0-F1
#
_entry.id   AF-A0A382T1T0-F1
#
_cell.length_a   1.000
_cell.length_b   1.000
_cell.length_c   1.000
_cell.angle_alpha   90.00
_cell.angle_beta   90.00
_cell.angle_gamma   90.00
#
_symmetry.space_group_name_H-M   'P 1'
#
loop_
_entity.id
_entity.type
_entity.pdbx_description
1 polymer ?
#
loop_
_entity_poly.entity_id
_entity_poly.type
_entity_poly.pdbx_seq_one_letter_code
_entity_poly.pdbx_strand_id
1 'polypeptide(L)'
;VSQALATGTPIALRDFHRFEAHGTSFLYMVPSAGIFRLDEVGTAILALLAEAPRPSSLLVEGLSDRFKPNRVLETVAELRDIQAVGDLDAPMDQVANDLPPEDFPLNTMVLNVTNKCNLACTYCYEYGEDKIVDT
;
A
#
# COMPACT_ATOMS: atom_id res chain seq x y z
N VAL A 1 -1.30 1.03 39.69
CA VAL A 1 0.17 0.92 39.67
C VAL A 1 0.57 0.47 38.28
N SER A 2 1.65 1.05 37.75
CA SER A 2 2.31 0.76 36.47
C SER A 2 1.88 1.61 35.27
N GLN A 3 2.42 2.83 35.21
CA GLN A 3 2.38 3.74 34.06
C GLN A 3 3.80 3.98 33.49
N ALA A 4 4.71 3.01 33.65
CA ALA A 4 6.16 3.22 33.49
C ALA A 4 6.85 2.28 32.47
N LEU A 5 6.14 1.81 31.44
CA LEU A 5 6.72 0.94 30.38
C LEU A 5 6.66 1.53 28.95
N ALA A 6 6.10 2.73 28.79
CA ALA A 6 5.99 3.41 27.49
C ALA A 6 7.25 4.23 27.15
N THR A 7 8.44 3.66 27.34
CA THR A 7 9.70 4.30 26.97
C THR A 7 9.97 4.06 25.48
N GLY A 8 9.44 4.94 24.63
CA GLY A 8 9.74 4.96 23.19
C GLY A 8 8.71 5.73 22.37
N THR A 9 9.15 6.31 21.25
CA THR A 9 8.25 6.96 20.28
C THR A 9 7.26 5.93 19.74
N PRO A 10 5.94 6.20 19.78
CA PRO A 10 4.95 5.32 19.18
C PRO A 10 5.23 5.13 17.68
N ILE A 11 5.11 3.89 17.23
CA ILE A 11 5.23 3.50 15.83
C ILE A 11 3.81 3.38 15.27
N ALA A 12 3.60 3.83 14.04
CA ALA A 12 2.35 3.73 13.30
C ALA A 12 2.58 3.12 11.91
N LEU A 13 1.50 2.62 11.30
CA LEU A 13 1.51 2.17 9.91
C LEU A 13 1.75 3.35 8.96
N ARG A 14 2.36 3.05 7.82
CA ARG A 14 2.63 3.99 6.72
C ARG A 14 1.84 3.58 5.46
N ASP A 15 2.12 4.25 4.34
CA ASP A 15 1.35 4.09 3.11
C ASP A 15 1.73 2.83 2.33
N PHE A 16 0.87 1.83 2.41
CA PHE A 16 0.99 0.57 1.68
C PHE A 16 -0.39 -0.06 1.46
N HIS A 17 -0.48 -0.92 0.46
CA HIS A 17 -1.62 -1.80 0.25
C HIS A 17 -1.25 -3.23 0.63
N ARG A 18 -2.04 -3.84 1.51
CA ARG A 18 -1.93 -5.26 1.84
C ARG A 18 -2.84 -6.08 0.93
N PHE A 19 -2.33 -7.18 0.39
CA PHE A 19 -3.12 -8.12 -0.39
C PHE A 19 -2.65 -9.56 -0.16
N GLU A 20 -3.50 -10.52 -0.53
CA GLU A 20 -3.17 -11.94 -0.48
C GLU A 20 -3.20 -12.57 -1.87
N ALA A 21 -2.25 -13.46 -2.14
CA ALA A 21 -2.20 -14.26 -3.35
C ALA A 21 -1.67 -15.65 -3.03
N HIS A 22 -2.36 -16.70 -3.51
CA HIS A 22 -1.99 -18.10 -3.27
C HIS A 22 -1.74 -18.43 -1.79
N GLY A 23 -2.57 -17.90 -0.88
CA GLY A 23 -2.45 -18.12 0.57
C GLY A 23 -1.25 -17.44 1.23
N THR A 24 -0.62 -16.49 0.54
CA THR A 24 0.52 -15.71 1.03
C THR A 24 0.15 -14.23 1.10
N SER A 25 0.49 -13.57 2.20
CA SER A 25 0.26 -12.14 2.40
C SER A 25 1.42 -11.30 1.85
N PHE A 26 1.11 -10.19 1.19
CA PHE A 26 2.06 -9.26 0.60
C PHE A 26 1.75 -7.81 0.99
N LEU A 27 2.79 -6.97 0.92
CA LEU A 27 2.70 -5.52 0.95
C LEU A 27 3.09 -4.98 -0.42
N TYR A 28 2.27 -4.08 -0.96
CA TYR A 28 2.63 -3.18 -2.05
C TYR A 28 2.89 -1.79 -1.45
N MET A 29 4.12 -1.30 -1.56
CA MET A 29 4.52 -0.01 -1.03
C MET A 29 4.15 1.10 -2.01
N VAL A 30 3.27 2.03 -1.62
CA VAL A 30 2.77 3.08 -2.52
C VAL A 30 3.88 4.00 -3.03
N PRO A 31 4.82 4.50 -2.19
CA PRO A 31 5.82 5.47 -2.66
C PRO A 31 6.90 4.85 -3.55
N SER A 32 7.22 3.57 -3.38
CA SER A 32 8.35 2.91 -4.05
C SER A 32 7.95 1.84 -5.07
N ALA A 33 6.65 1.52 -5.15
CA ALA A 33 6.11 0.38 -5.90
C ALA A 33 6.76 -0.98 -5.55
N GLY A 34 7.41 -1.08 -4.38
CA GLY A 34 8.03 -2.32 -3.91
C GLY A 34 6.99 -3.34 -3.45
N ILE A 35 7.27 -4.64 -3.70
CA ILE A 35 6.42 -5.75 -3.24
C ILE A 35 7.20 -6.63 -2.28
N PHE A 36 6.68 -6.79 -1.06
CA PHE A 36 7.31 -7.59 0.00
C PHE A 36 6.36 -8.69 0.47
N ARG A 37 6.88 -9.92 0.61
CA ARG A 37 6.13 -11.01 1.23
C ARG A 37 6.19 -10.85 2.75
N LEU A 38 5.05 -10.98 3.43
CA LEU A 38 4.98 -10.98 4.88
C LEU A 38 5.14 -12.40 5.44
N ASP A 39 5.90 -12.49 6.52
CA ASP A 39 5.90 -13.66 7.39
C ASP A 39 4.87 -13.51 8.53
N GLU A 40 4.83 -14.49 9.42
CA GLU A 40 3.88 -14.50 10.53
C GLU A 40 4.14 -13.37 11.55
N VAL A 41 5.42 -13.05 11.81
CA VAL A 41 5.81 -12.01 12.79
C VAL A 41 5.41 -10.64 12.26
N GLY A 42 5.74 -10.32 11.01
CA GLY A 42 5.36 -9.07 10.35
C GLY A 42 3.84 -8.93 10.28
N THR A 43 3.13 -10.02 9.94
CA THR A 43 1.66 -10.03 9.94
C THR A 43 1.07 -9.67 11.31
N ALA A 44 1.61 -10.24 12.39
CA ALA A 44 1.14 -9.98 13.75
C ALA A 44 1.46 -8.55 14.22
N ILE A 45 2.65 -8.04 13.89
CA ILE A 45 3.03 -6.65 14.19
C ILE A 45 2.08 -5.67 13.50
N LEU A 46 1.84 -5.84 12.20
CA LEU A 46 0.96 -4.96 11.44
C LEU A 46 -0.49 -5.01 11.95
N ALA A 47 -0.96 -6.18 12.41
CA ALA A 47 -2.29 -6.31 13.02
C ALA A 47 -2.42 -5.48 14.31
N LEU A 48 -1.43 -5.54 15.22
CA LEU A 48 -1.44 -4.75 16.45
C LEU A 48 -1.35 -3.24 16.18
N LEU A 49 -0.58 -2.85 15.16
CA LEU A 49 -0.43 -1.44 14.75
C LEU A 49 -1.66 -0.91 14.00
N ALA A 50 -2.43 -1.79 13.34
CA ALA A 50 -3.71 -1.43 12.72
C ALA A 50 -4.78 -1.07 13.76
N GLU A 51 -4.71 -1.65 14.96
CA GLU A 51 -5.60 -1.28 16.07
C GLU A 51 -5.24 0.10 16.66
N ALA A 52 -3.95 0.31 16.97
CA ALA A 52 -3.46 1.56 17.52
C ALA A 52 -1.92 1.68 17.43
N PRO A 53 -1.39 2.88 17.16
CA PRO A 53 0.03 3.18 17.29
C PRO A 53 0.56 2.87 18.69
N ARG A 54 1.77 2.28 18.77
CA ARG A 54 2.36 1.89 20.06
C ARG A 54 3.88 1.77 19.95
N PRO A 55 4.62 1.94 21.07
CA PRO A 55 6.07 1.76 21.06
C PRO A 55 6.43 0.29 20.87
N SER A 56 7.66 0.04 20.39
CA SER A 56 8.17 -1.31 20.16
C SER A 56 8.19 -2.19 21.41
N SER A 57 8.32 -1.59 22.61
CA SER A 57 8.23 -2.33 23.88
C SER A 57 6.87 -3.01 24.07
N LEU A 58 5.77 -2.33 23.74
CA LEU A 58 4.42 -2.90 23.84
C LEU A 58 4.12 -3.92 22.72
N LEU A 59 4.78 -3.81 21.57
CA LEU A 59 4.74 -4.86 20.54
C LEU A 59 5.42 -6.14 21.04
N VAL A 60 6.60 -6.01 21.66
CA VAL A 60 7.33 -7.14 22.26
C VAL A 60 6.49 -7.80 23.36
N GLU A 61 5.90 -7.01 24.26
CA GLU A 61 5.05 -7.52 25.34
C GLU A 61 3.82 -8.26 24.78
N GLY A 62 3.06 -7.61 23.89
CA GLY A 62 1.83 -8.17 23.32
C GLY A 62 2.03 -9.39 22.41
N LEU A 63 3.25 -9.64 21.95
CA LEU A 63 3.61 -10.77 21.11
C LEU A 63 4.49 -11.82 21.82
N SER A 64 4.78 -11.61 23.10
CA SER A 64 5.72 -12.45 23.87
C SER A 64 5.30 -13.92 24.00
N ASP A 65 4.00 -14.19 23.99
CA ASP A 65 3.44 -15.56 24.03
C ASP A 65 3.73 -16.38 22.76
N ARG A 66 4.01 -15.71 21.64
CA ARG A 66 4.16 -16.33 20.32
C ARG A 66 5.56 -16.21 19.76
N PHE A 67 6.25 -15.09 20.01
CA PHE A 67 7.50 -14.76 19.36
C PHE A 67 8.57 -14.30 20.36
N LYS A 68 9.83 -14.63 20.07
CA LYS A 68 10.96 -14.16 20.88
C LYS A 68 11.11 -12.63 20.74
N PRO A 69 11.43 -11.90 21.83
CA PRO A 69 11.60 -10.45 21.80
C PRO A 69 12.53 -9.95 20.69
N ASN A 70 13.68 -10.61 20.49
CA ASN A 70 14.65 -10.21 19.47
C ASN A 70 14.07 -10.31 18.05
N ARG A 71 13.23 -11.30 17.76
CA ARG A 71 12.61 -11.45 16.43
C ARG A 71 11.58 -10.36 16.17
N VAL A 72 10.79 -9.99 17.19
CA VAL A 72 9.85 -8.87 17.06
C VAL A 72 10.61 -7.56 16.77
N LEU A 73 11.69 -7.30 17.51
CA LEU A 73 12.51 -6.08 17.31
C LEU A 73 13.20 -6.06 15.94
N GLU A 74 13.74 -7.19 15.49
CA GLU A 74 14.33 -7.35 14.16
C GLU A 74 13.30 -7.08 13.05
N THR A 75 12.12 -7.70 13.13
CA THR A 75 11.05 -7.46 12.15
C THR A 75 10.52 -6.03 12.19
N VAL A 76 10.47 -5.37 13.35
CA VAL A 76 10.14 -3.93 13.41
C VAL A 76 11.20 -3.09 12.67
N ALA A 77 12.48 -3.44 12.78
CA ALA A 77 13.54 -2.77 12.02
C ALA A 77 13.39 -3.00 10.51
N GLU A 78 13.16 -4.24 10.07
CA GLU A 78 12.91 -4.55 8.65
C GLU A 78 11.68 -3.79 8.09
N LEU A 79 10.59 -3.71 8.86
CA LEU A 79 9.40 -2.95 8.47
C LEU A 79 9.66 -1.45 8.39
N ARG A 80 10.58 -0.91 9.19
CA ARG A 80 11.03 0.49 9.08
C ARG A 80 11.90 0.71 7.85
N ASP A 81 12.79 -0.23 7.53
CA ASP A 81 13.67 -0.14 6.37
C ASP A 81 12.88 -0.07 5.06
N ILE A 82 11.77 -0.80 4.96
CA ILE A 82 10.86 -0.74 3.81
C ILE A 82 9.79 0.36 3.95
N GLN A 83 9.84 1.18 4.99
CA GLN A 83 8.88 2.23 5.31
C GLN A 83 7.42 1.76 5.44
N ALA A 84 7.19 0.51 5.82
CA ALA A 84 5.85 0.00 6.14
C ALA A 84 5.35 0.52 7.49
N VAL A 85 6.27 0.86 8.39
CA VAL A 85 5.99 1.50 9.67
C VAL A 85 6.94 2.68 9.87
N GLY A 86 6.53 3.65 10.67
CA GLY A 86 7.36 4.80 11.03
C GLY A 86 6.89 5.45 12.32
N ASP A 87 7.66 6.41 12.82
CA ASP A 87 7.28 7.14 14.04
C ASP A 87 5.97 7.89 13.82
N LEU A 88 5.09 7.93 14.82
CA LEU A 88 3.74 8.51 14.69
C LEU A 88 3.75 9.95 14.16
N ASP A 89 4.71 10.76 14.61
CA ASP A 89 4.81 12.18 14.26
C ASP A 89 5.75 12.47 13.09
N ALA A 90 6.37 11.45 12.49
CA ALA A 90 7.28 11.68 11.37
C ALA A 90 6.48 12.12 10.12
N PRO A 91 6.97 13.12 9.36
CA PRO A 91 6.28 13.62 8.16
C PRO A 91 5.91 12.49 7.19
N MET A 92 4.78 12.64 6.51
CA MET A 92 4.43 11.80 5.36
C MET A 92 4.86 12.57 4.11
N ASP A 93 5.69 11.96 3.26
CA ASP A 93 6.00 12.54 1.95
C ASP A 93 4.70 12.60 1.14
N GLN A 94 4.25 13.82 0.87
CA GLN A 94 3.13 14.04 -0.03
C GLN A 94 3.69 14.07 -1.44
N VAL A 95 3.24 13.15 -2.29
CA VAL A 95 3.49 13.27 -3.73
C VAL A 95 2.78 14.54 -4.19
N ALA A 96 3.55 15.49 -4.72
CA ALA A 96 2.98 16.70 -5.29
C ALA A 96 2.03 16.29 -6.42
N ASN A 97 0.76 16.70 -6.30
CA ASN A 97 -0.22 16.53 -7.37
C ASN A 97 -0.01 17.64 -8.40
N ASP A 98 1.12 17.58 -9.09
CA ASP A 98 1.47 18.54 -10.12
C ASP A 98 0.60 18.26 -11.35
N LEU A 99 -0.20 19.25 -11.74
CA LEU A 99 -0.88 19.21 -13.03
C LEU A 99 0.16 19.15 -14.14
N PRO A 100 -0.11 18.40 -15.23
CA PRO A 100 0.79 18.40 -16.38
C PRO A 100 0.98 19.86 -16.88
N PRO A 101 2.20 20.23 -17.32
CA PRO A 101 2.46 21.56 -17.83
C PRO A 101 1.58 21.85 -19.06
N GLU A 102 1.31 23.13 -19.31
CA GLU A 102 0.48 23.57 -20.45
C GLU A 102 1.01 23.06 -21.80
N ASP A 103 2.34 23.01 -21.96
CA ASP A 103 3.03 22.53 -23.16
C ASP A 103 3.34 21.03 -23.13
N PHE A 104 2.48 20.20 -22.52
CA PHE A 104 2.73 18.76 -22.46
C PHE A 104 2.74 18.14 -23.89
N PRO A 105 3.84 17.50 -24.32
CA PRO A 105 4.00 17.11 -25.71
C PRO A 105 3.08 15.93 -26.08
N LEU A 106 2.42 16.02 -27.25
CA LEU A 106 1.68 14.90 -27.83
C LEU A 106 2.68 13.82 -28.29
N ASN A 107 2.68 12.67 -27.62
CA ASN A 107 3.60 11.55 -27.91
C ASN A 107 2.99 10.48 -28.84
N THR A 108 1.66 10.39 -28.92
CA THR A 108 0.95 9.32 -29.63
C THR A 108 -0.39 9.82 -30.12
N MET A 109 -0.74 9.50 -31.37
CA MET A 109 -2.03 9.80 -31.97
C MET A 109 -2.75 8.49 -32.33
N VAL A 110 -3.96 8.31 -31.83
CA VAL A 110 -4.87 7.24 -32.27
C VAL A 110 -5.74 7.79 -33.38
N LEU A 111 -5.49 7.38 -34.63
CA LEU A 111 -6.27 7.80 -35.79
C LEU A 111 -7.30 6.72 -36.15
N ASN A 112 -8.58 7.04 -36.01
CA ASN A 112 -9.63 6.19 -36.54
C ASN A 112 -9.73 6.35 -38.06
N VAL A 113 -9.31 5.32 -38.80
CA VAL A 113 -9.29 5.34 -40.27
C VAL A 113 -10.69 5.18 -40.86
N THR A 114 -11.58 4.46 -40.18
CA THR A 114 -12.98 4.22 -40.60
C THR A 114 -13.86 3.85 -39.43
N ASN A 115 -15.05 4.47 -39.36
CA ASN A 115 -16.08 4.11 -38.37
C ASN A 115 -16.89 2.86 -38.80
N LYS A 116 -16.76 2.43 -40.07
CA LYS A 116 -17.45 1.23 -40.55
C LYS A 116 -16.61 -0.02 -40.30
N CYS A 117 -17.22 -1.01 -39.67
CA CYS A 117 -16.67 -2.35 -39.46
C CYS A 117 -17.57 -3.39 -40.12
N ASN A 118 -17.01 -4.52 -40.53
CA ASN A 118 -17.75 -5.68 -41.02
C ASN A 118 -18.08 -6.69 -39.90
N LEU A 119 -17.76 -6.35 -38.65
CA LEU A 119 -18.09 -7.11 -37.45
C LEU A 119 -19.08 -6.31 -36.58
N ALA A 120 -19.71 -7.00 -35.64
CA ALA A 120 -20.65 -6.44 -34.67
C ALA A 120 -20.30 -6.89 -33.24
N CYS A 121 -19.07 -6.60 -32.82
CA CYS A 121 -18.63 -6.98 -31.47
C CYS A 121 -19.42 -6.19 -30.42
N THR A 122 -20.14 -6.89 -29.55
CA THR A 122 -21.04 -6.28 -28.56
C THR A 122 -20.33 -5.52 -27.43
N TYR A 123 -19.01 -5.67 -27.34
CA TYR A 123 -18.15 -4.89 -26.43
C TYR A 123 -17.46 -3.70 -27.13
N CYS A 124 -17.73 -3.46 -28.41
CA CYS A 124 -17.15 -2.34 -29.16
C CYS A 124 -17.94 -1.06 -28.89
N TYR A 125 -17.26 0.09 -28.73
CA TYR A 125 -17.90 1.39 -28.48
C TYR A 125 -18.93 1.80 -29.55
N GLU A 126 -18.77 1.30 -30.78
CA GLU A 126 -19.65 1.63 -31.90
C GLU A 126 -20.98 0.84 -31.86
N TYR A 127 -20.96 -0.40 -31.32
CA TYR A 127 -22.10 -1.33 -31.40
C TYR A 127 -22.55 -1.88 -30.05
N GLY A 128 -21.85 -1.56 -28.96
CA GLY A 128 -22.13 -2.04 -27.62
C GLY A 128 -23.27 -1.31 -26.93
N GLU A 129 -23.67 -1.80 -25.76
CA GLU A 129 -24.77 -1.25 -24.96
C GLU A 129 -24.49 0.19 -24.51
N ASP A 130 -23.21 0.55 -24.33
CA ASP A 130 -22.74 1.89 -23.94
C ASP A 130 -22.39 2.79 -25.15
N LYS A 131 -23.02 2.58 -26.32
CA LYS A 131 -22.71 3.38 -27.51
C LYS A 131 -22.98 4.87 -27.28
N ILE A 132 -22.05 5.71 -27.74
CA ILE A 132 -22.09 7.18 -27.57
C ILE A 132 -22.90 7.86 -28.71
N VAL A 133 -23.42 7.06 -29.65
CA VAL A 133 -24.23 7.55 -30.77
C VAL A 133 -25.71 7.29 -30.50
N ASP A 134 -26.45 8.37 -30.28
CA ASP A 134 -27.92 8.38 -30.31
C ASP A 134 -28.37 8.00 -31.72
N THR A 135 -28.98 6.83 -31.85
CA THR A 135 -29.77 6.46 -33.04
C THR A 135 -31.17 7.01 -32.92
#